data_AF-A0A645DC41-F1
#
_entry.id   AF-A0A645DC41-F1
#
_cell.length_a   1.000
_cell.length_b   1.000
_cell.length_c   1.000
_cell.angle_alpha   90.00
_cell.angle_beta   90.00
_cell.angle_gamma   90.00
#
_symmetry.space_group_name_H-M   'P 1'
#
loop_
_entity.id
_entity.type
_entity.pdbx_description
1 polymer ?
#
loop_
_entity_poly.entity_id
_entity_poly.type
_entity_poly.pdbx_seq_one_letter_code
_entity_poly.pdbx_strand_id
1 'polypeptide(L)' 'MSKGAYKLKGNRREIANIANTLMRKKNETKKYRGKFQERDDKLLTFIQSILFEELALSLDTTSEVISKKITKFIIENEY' A
#
# COMPACT_ATOMS: atom_id res chain seq x y z
N MET A 1 30.85 -0.14 13.07
CA MET A 1 29.97 -0.15 11.89
C MET A 1 28.68 -0.89 12.26
N SER A 2 27.54 -0.19 12.34
CA SER A 2 26.30 -0.70 12.94
C SER A 2 25.47 -1.53 11.94
N LYS A 3 25.06 -2.74 12.37
CA LYS A 3 24.25 -3.75 11.65
C LYS A 3 22.77 -3.35 11.46
N GLY A 4 22.45 -2.06 11.37
CA GLY A 4 21.07 -1.55 11.27
C GLY A 4 20.58 -1.29 9.84
N ALA A 5 21.47 -1.06 8.87
CA ALA A 5 21.11 -0.52 7.55
C ALA A 5 20.67 -1.57 6.51
N TYR A 6 20.85 -2.87 6.77
CA TYR A 6 20.61 -3.92 5.77
C TYR A 6 19.20 -4.54 5.83
N LYS A 7 18.38 -4.22 6.83
CA LYS A 7 17.04 -4.84 6.98
C LYS A 7 15.94 -4.18 6.13
N LEU A 8 16.14 -2.94 5.68
CA LEU A 8 15.21 -2.21 4.80
C LEU A 8 15.50 -2.39 3.30
N LYS A 9 16.57 -3.11 2.93
CA LYS A 9 16.81 -3.58 1.55
C LYS A 9 15.94 -4.80 1.16
N GLY A 10 14.94 -5.15 1.98
CA GLY A 10 13.90 -6.12 1.64
C GLY A 10 12.95 -5.53 0.60
N ASN A 11 13.39 -5.59 -0.66
CA ASN A 11 12.73 -5.26 -1.92
C ASN A 11 11.44 -4.40 -1.81
N ARG A 12 11.53 -3.10 -2.10
CA ARG A 12 10.36 -2.19 -2.23
C ARG A 12 9.22 -2.80 -3.07
N ARG A 13 9.55 -3.67 -4.04
CA ARG A 13 8.58 -4.44 -4.83
C ARG A 13 7.76 -5.43 -4.00
N GLU A 14 8.35 -6.09 -3.02
CA GLU A 14 7.65 -7.00 -2.11
C GLU A 14 6.69 -6.22 -1.19
N ILE A 15 7.13 -5.09 -0.65
CA ILE A 15 6.26 -4.18 0.13
C ILE A 15 5.09 -3.69 -0.73
N ALA A 16 5.35 -3.29 -1.97
CA ALA A 16 4.32 -2.89 -2.93
C ALA A 16 3.36 -4.04 -3.26
N ASN A 17 3.87 -5.27 -3.40
CA ASN A 17 3.04 -6.46 -3.62
C ASN A 17 2.12 -6.73 -2.41
N ILE A 18 2.64 -6.66 -1.19
CA ILE A 18 1.85 -6.81 0.04
C ILE A 18 0.75 -5.74 0.09
N ALA A 19 1.10 -4.46 -0.16
CA ALA A 19 0.13 -3.38 -0.23
C ALA A 19 -0.96 -3.65 -1.28
N ASN A 20 -0.58 -4.05 -2.50
CA ASN A 20 -1.52 -4.39 -3.57
C ASN A 20 -2.47 -5.52 -3.15
N THR A 21 -1.96 -6.60 -2.56
CA THR A 21 -2.78 -7.71 -2.07
C THR A 21 -3.76 -7.26 -0.99
N LEU A 22 -3.31 -6.49 -0.01
CA LEU A 22 -4.18 -6.00 1.07
C LEU A 22 -5.23 -5.00 0.56
N MET A 23 -4.88 -4.12 -0.38
CA MET A 23 -5.84 -3.19 -1.00
C MET A 23 -6.93 -3.93 -1.77
N ARG A 24 -6.57 -4.97 -2.54
CA ARG A 24 -7.54 -5.81 -3.26
C ARG A 24 -8.47 -6.56 -2.33
N LYS A 25 -7.93 -7.26 -1.32
CA LYS A 25 -8.73 -7.94 -0.29
C LYS A 25 -9.69 -6.98 0.43
N LYS A 26 -9.22 -5.76 0.77
CA LYS A 26 -10.06 -4.73 1.38
C LYS A 26 -11.17 -4.26 0.43
N ASN A 27 -10.88 -4.13 -0.86
CA ASN A 27 -11.88 -3.78 -1.88
C ASN A 27 -12.94 -4.87 -2.04
N GLU A 28 -12.52 -6.14 -2.18
CA GLU A 28 -13.39 -7.31 -2.24
C GLU A 28 -14.29 -7.40 -1.01
N THR A 29 -13.70 -7.25 0.19
CA THR A 29 -14.45 -7.32 1.45
C THR A 29 -15.53 -6.24 1.53
N LYS A 30 -15.26 -5.03 1.03
CA LYS A 30 -16.26 -3.95 0.92
C LYS A 30 -17.41 -4.32 -0.01
N LYS A 31 -17.12 -4.94 -1.16
CA LYS A 31 -18.15 -5.40 -2.12
C LYS A 31 -19.11 -6.40 -1.49
N TYR A 32 -18.60 -7.33 -0.68
CA TYR A 32 -19.41 -8.35 -0.01
C TYR A 32 -19.97 -7.90 1.36
N ARG A 33 -19.88 -6.60 1.70
CA ARG A 33 -20.27 -6.03 3.00
C ARG A 33 -19.63 -6.74 4.21
N GLY A 34 -18.47 -7.36 4.02
CA GLY A 34 -17.71 -7.99 5.08
C GLY A 34 -16.89 -6.96 5.87
N LYS A 35 -16.24 -7.42 6.95
CA LYS A 35 -15.29 -6.62 7.73
C LYS A 35 -13.86 -7.03 7.38
N PHE A 36 -13.05 -6.08 6.96
CA PHE A 36 -11.63 -6.30 6.74
C PHE A 36 -10.90 -6.50 8.09
N GLN A 37 -9.95 -7.44 8.14
CA GLN A 37 -9.28 -7.81 9.39
C GLN A 37 -8.48 -6.63 9.95
N GLU A 38 -8.64 -6.32 11.24
CA GLU A 38 -8.04 -5.14 11.87
C GLU A 38 -6.50 -5.14 11.81
N ARG A 39 -5.87 -6.31 11.98
CA ARG A 39 -4.41 -6.44 11.87
C ARG A 39 -3.92 -6.09 10.47
N ASP A 40 -4.62 -6.58 9.45
CA ASP A 40 -4.33 -6.33 8.05
C ASP A 40 -4.57 -4.85 7.68
N ASP A 41 -5.59 -4.24 8.28
CA ASP A 41 -5.90 -2.82 8.09
C ASP A 41 -4.82 -1.90 8.66
N LYS A 42 -4.31 -2.22 9.86
CA LYS A 42 -3.19 -1.50 10.48
C LYS A 42 -1.91 -1.65 9.66
N LEU A 43 -1.61 -2.86 9.19
CA LEU A 43 -0.45 -3.12 8.34
C LEU A 43 -0.56 -2.35 7.01
N LEU A 44 -1.72 -2.41 6.36
CA LEU A 44 -1.96 -1.68 5.12
C LEU A 44 -1.78 -0.17 5.31
N THR A 45 -2.36 0.38 6.38
CA THR A 45 -2.25 1.82 6.70
C THR A 45 -0.80 2.24 6.88
N PHE A 46 -0.01 1.45 7.61
CA PHE A 46 1.41 1.71 7.82
C PHE A 46 2.23 1.66 6.52
N ILE A 47 1.96 0.66 5.66
CA ILE A 47 2.66 0.56 4.37
C ILE A 47 2.27 1.74 3.47
N GLN A 48 0.99 2.12 3.42
CA GLN A 48 0.51 3.23 2.61
C GLN A 48 1.10 4.57 3.04
N SER A 49 1.21 4.85 4.35
CA SER A 49 1.80 6.10 4.82
C SER A 49 3.24 6.26 4.34
N ILE A 50 4.05 5.21 4.43
CA ILE A 50 5.45 5.27 3.99
C ILE A 50 5.54 5.30 2.45
N LEU A 51 4.92 4.33 1.78
CA LEU A 51 5.09 4.15 0.34
C LEU A 51 4.50 5.32 -0.45
N PHE A 52 3.35 5.85 -0.04
CA PHE A 52 2.69 6.94 -0.77
C PHE A 52 3.40 8.27 -0.54
N GLU A 53 3.98 8.50 0.64
CA GLU A 53 4.85 9.67 0.89
C GLU A 53 6.14 9.58 0.08
N GLU A 54 6.80 8.42 0.04
CA GLU A 54 8.01 8.22 -0.78
C GLU A 54 7.75 8.49 -2.26
N LEU A 55 6.63 7.98 -2.79
CA LEU A 55 6.22 8.21 -4.17
C LEU A 55 5.84 9.66 -4.43
N ALA A 56 5.14 10.30 -3.50
CA ALA A 56 4.74 11.70 -3.59
C ALA A 56 5.96 12.62 -3.71
N LEU A 57 6.95 12.41 -2.84
CA LEU A 57 8.23 13.14 -2.88
C LEU A 57 8.98 12.90 -4.19
N SER A 58 9.03 11.65 -4.66
CA SER A 58 9.77 11.29 -5.88
C SER A 58 9.13 11.84 -7.16
N LEU A 59 7.84 12.15 -7.13
CA LEU A 59 7.04 12.57 -8.29
C LEU A 59 6.55 14.01 -8.19
N ASP A 60 7.05 14.78 -7.22
CA ASP A 60 6.65 16.16 -6.93
C ASP A 60 5.12 16.32 -6.87
N THR A 61 4.49 15.50 -6.05
CA THR A 61 3.04 15.47 -5.87
C THR A 61 2.68 15.21 -4.41
N THR A 62 1.40 14.97 -4.11
CA THR A 62 0.93 14.67 -2.74
C THR A 62 0.58 13.21 -2.56
N SER A 63 0.70 12.71 -1.32
CA SER A 63 0.30 11.34 -0.97
C SER A 63 -1.18 11.07 -1.26
N GLU A 64 -2.03 12.10 -1.20
CA GLU A 64 -3.44 12.02 -1.59
C GLU A 64 -3.60 11.74 -3.09
N VAL A 65 -2.85 12.43 -3.96
CA VAL A 65 -2.87 12.20 -5.41
C VAL A 65 -2.39 10.79 -5.74
N ILE A 66 -1.33 10.33 -5.07
CA ILE A 66 -0.83 8.94 -5.20
C ILE A 66 -1.90 7.94 -4.77
N SER A 67 -2.53 8.15 -3.61
CA SER A 67 -3.59 7.28 -3.08
C SER A 67 -4.78 7.16 -4.05
N LYS A 68 -5.23 8.29 -4.63
CA LYS A 68 -6.30 8.30 -5.64
C LYS A 68 -5.91 7.51 -6.89
N LYS A 69 -4.70 7.72 -7.43
CA LYS A 69 -4.21 7.00 -8.62
C LYS A 69 -4.13 5.49 -8.38
N ILE A 70 -3.55 5.08 -7.25
CA ILE A 70 -3.40 3.66 -6.93
C ILE A 70 -4.77 3.03 -6.67
N THR A 71 -5.65 3.68 -5.92
CA THR A 71 -7.02 3.19 -5.69
C THR A 71 -7.77 2.99 -7.00
N LYS A 72 -7.63 3.92 -7.95
CA LYS A 72 -8.16 3.79 -9.30
C LYS A 72 -7.61 2.53 -10.01
N PHE A 73 -6.30 2.31 -9.99
CA PHE A 73 -5.70 1.09 -10.58
C PHE A 73 -6.17 -0.22 -9.93
N ILE A 74 -6.43 -0.23 -8.63
CA ILE A 74 -6.95 -1.40 -7.93
C ILE A 74 -8.36 -1.75 -8.39
N ILE A 75 -9.21 -0.75 -8.60
CA ILE A 75 -10.60 -0.92 -9.02
C ILE A 75 -10.70 -1.25 -10.52
N GLU A 76 -9.89 -0.59 -11.36
CA GLU A 76 -9.96 -0.76 -12.82
C GLU A 76 -9.35 -2.09 -13.30
N ASN A 77 -8.43 -2.70 -12.54
CA ASN A 77 -7.80 -3.98 -12.92
C ASN A 77 -8.42 -5.18 -12.18
N GLU A 78 -9.75 -5.30 -12.18
CA GLU A 78 -10.49 -6.44 -11.61
C GLU A 78 -10.89 -7.50 -12.66
N TYR A 79 -10.11 -7.63 -13.73
CA TYR A 79 -10.32 -8.61 -14.80
C TYR A 79 -9.76 -9.99 -14.45
#